data_AF-A0A7X6Y2C3-F1
#
_entry.id   AF-A0A7X6Y2C3-F1
#
_cell.length_a   1.000
_cell.length_b   1.000
_cell.length_c   1.000
_cell.angle_alpha   90.00
_cell.angle_beta   90.00
_cell.angle_gamma   90.00
#
_symmetry.space_group_name_H-M   'P 1'
#
loop_
_entity.id
_entity.type
_entity.pdbx_description
1 polymer ?
#
loop_
_entity_poly.entity_id
_entity_poly.type
_entity_poly.pdbx_seq_one_letter_code
_entity_poly.pdbx_strand_id
1 'polypeptide(L)'
;MRTIIDTGSRKFSNDLWKYAAISLVVFLLLFATLRPSPGSTATVNAATGDPAENGRTERTITVTGSADVLVAPDEVHITVGIETRNSNFQQAKSENDSIAAKVIDLTKKYGIEQKHVQSDYIRTYPSYQYERYNETSKIAYYVVQKRIVIKLKEISKFEQLLSDITGTGGAMIQ
;
A
#
# COMPACT_ATOMS: atom_id res chain seq x y z
N MET A 1 59.22 7.60 7.85
CA MET A 1 59.08 6.31 7.13
C MET A 1 58.33 6.60 5.84
N ARG A 2 58.76 6.05 4.69
CA ARG A 2 58.24 6.38 3.33
C ARG A 2 57.00 5.54 2.97
N THR A 3 56.45 5.80 1.77
CA THR A 3 55.52 4.96 0.97
C THR A 3 54.06 4.93 1.50
N ILE A 4 52.96 5.16 0.75
CA ILE A 4 52.65 5.04 -0.71
C ILE A 4 52.65 3.55 -1.13
N ILE A 5 51.74 2.96 -1.90
CA ILE A 5 50.61 3.39 -2.75
C ILE A 5 49.28 2.72 -2.20
N ASP A 6 48.09 2.64 -2.81
CA ASP A 6 47.60 2.99 -4.16
C ASP A 6 46.10 3.41 -4.21
N THR A 7 45.70 3.79 -5.42
CA THR A 7 44.42 4.00 -6.10
C THR A 7 43.28 2.99 -5.84
N GLY A 8 42.05 3.51 -5.79
CA GLY A 8 40.79 2.74 -5.83
C GLY A 8 39.64 3.39 -6.62
N SER A 9 39.95 4.25 -7.61
CA SER A 9 38.93 5.04 -8.34
C SER A 9 38.02 4.16 -9.22
N ARG A 10 36.87 3.77 -8.67
CA ARG A 10 35.85 3.00 -9.39
C ARG A 10 35.09 3.93 -10.35
N LYS A 11 35.54 3.93 -11.60
CA LYS A 11 34.95 4.66 -12.74
C LYS A 11 33.42 4.49 -12.82
N PHE A 12 32.67 5.52 -12.44
CA PHE A 12 31.27 5.68 -12.85
C PHE A 12 31.25 6.16 -14.31
N SER A 13 31.44 5.22 -15.24
CA SER A 13 31.71 5.50 -16.66
C SER A 13 30.53 5.15 -17.56
N ASN A 14 29.73 6.16 -17.91
CA ASN A 14 29.13 6.33 -19.24
C ASN A 14 28.30 5.18 -19.85
N ASP A 15 27.41 4.55 -19.09
CA ASP A 15 26.42 3.58 -19.63
C ASP A 15 25.04 4.18 -19.94
N LEU A 16 24.85 5.49 -19.76
CA LEU A 16 23.61 6.22 -20.07
C LEU A 16 23.15 6.09 -21.54
N TRP A 17 24.08 5.93 -22.48
CA TRP A 17 23.78 5.89 -23.92
C TRP A 17 23.11 4.58 -24.35
N LYS A 18 23.22 3.51 -23.55
CA LYS A 18 22.59 2.19 -23.83
C LYS A 18 21.06 2.23 -23.70
N TYR A 19 20.54 3.06 -22.81
CA TYR A 19 19.09 3.19 -22.57
C TYR A 19 18.38 4.07 -23.61
N ALA A 20 19.10 5.03 -24.22
CA ALA A 20 18.56 5.90 -25.26
C ALA A 20 18.04 5.13 -26.49
N ALA A 21 18.71 4.03 -26.87
CA ALA A 21 18.32 3.19 -28.01
C ALA A 21 17.01 2.41 -27.79
N ILE A 22 16.66 2.10 -26.53
CA ILE A 22 15.50 1.26 -26.18
C ILE A 22 14.20 2.08 -26.14
N SER A 23 14.29 3.40 -25.93
CA SER A 23 13.14 4.29 -25.78
C SER A 23 12.36 4.60 -27.07
N LEU A 24 12.86 4.22 -28.25
CA LEU A 24 12.34 4.70 -29.55
C LEU A 24 11.29 3.79 -30.21
N VAL A 25 11.07 2.57 -29.70
CA VAL A 25 10.32 1.52 -30.45
C VAL A 25 9.02 1.07 -29.78
N VAL A 26 8.94 1.06 -28.44
CA VAL A 26 7.75 0.61 -27.69
C VAL A 26 6.61 1.63 -27.76
N PHE A 27 6.99 2.89 -27.81
CA PHE A 27 6.10 3.98 -28.13
C PHE A 27 5.80 3.86 -29.64
N LEU A 28 4.64 3.31 -30.05
CA LEU A 28 4.19 3.21 -31.45
C LEU A 28 2.68 2.96 -31.66
N LEU A 29 2.01 2.16 -30.81
CA LEU A 29 0.78 1.43 -31.16
C LEU A 29 -0.48 1.72 -30.30
N LEU A 30 -0.64 2.89 -29.67
CA LEU A 30 -1.73 3.11 -28.67
C LEU A 30 -2.60 4.37 -28.82
N PHE A 31 -2.90 4.85 -30.03
CA PHE A 31 -3.89 5.93 -30.24
C PHE A 31 -4.78 5.68 -31.48
N ALA A 32 -5.61 4.62 -31.47
CA ALA A 32 -6.38 4.20 -32.65
C ALA A 32 -7.80 3.62 -32.40
N THR A 33 -8.41 3.80 -31.22
CA THR A 33 -9.76 3.25 -30.92
C THR A 33 -10.71 4.24 -30.25
N LEU A 34 -11.17 5.25 -30.99
CA LEU A 34 -12.38 6.00 -30.65
C LEU A 34 -13.24 6.18 -31.92
N ARG A 35 -14.38 5.46 -32.00
CA ARG A 35 -15.30 5.49 -33.15
C ARG A 35 -16.63 6.15 -32.77
N PRO A 36 -16.98 7.33 -33.32
CA PRO A 36 -18.33 7.87 -33.21
C PRO A 36 -19.31 7.13 -34.15
N SER A 37 -20.59 7.13 -33.77
CA SER A 37 -21.71 6.50 -34.50
C SER A 37 -22.13 7.31 -35.74
N PRO A 38 -22.62 6.70 -36.84
CA PRO A 38 -23.19 7.42 -37.97
C PRO A 38 -24.50 8.14 -37.59
N GLY A 39 -24.77 9.32 -38.18
CA GLY A 39 -25.95 10.11 -37.80
C GLY A 39 -26.19 11.47 -38.48
N SER A 40 -25.76 11.71 -39.73
CA SER A 40 -26.28 12.83 -40.56
C SER A 40 -25.95 12.66 -42.04
N THR A 41 -26.78 13.25 -42.91
CA THR A 41 -26.76 13.08 -44.38
C THR A 41 -26.57 14.39 -45.13
N ALA A 42 -25.72 14.37 -46.18
CA ALA A 42 -25.61 15.41 -47.22
C ALA A 42 -25.12 16.80 -46.74
N THR A 43 -24.61 17.71 -47.57
CA THR A 43 -24.66 17.82 -49.05
C THR A 43 -23.28 18.01 -49.69
N VAL A 44 -23.23 17.86 -51.02
CA VAL A 44 -22.05 18.14 -51.86
C VAL A 44 -21.90 19.64 -52.10
N ASN A 45 -20.66 20.13 -52.14
CA ASN A 45 -20.29 21.30 -52.93
C ASN A 45 -18.91 21.08 -53.53
N ALA A 46 -18.77 21.28 -54.85
CA ALA A 46 -17.51 21.14 -55.58
C ALA A 46 -17.00 22.52 -56.00
N ALA A 47 -15.72 22.81 -55.74
CA ALA A 47 -15.03 23.98 -56.24
C ALA A 47 -13.59 23.60 -56.61
N THR A 48 -13.22 23.83 -57.87
CA THR A 48 -11.91 23.47 -58.44
C THR A 48 -10.82 24.41 -57.94
N GLY A 49 -9.65 23.88 -57.55
CA GLY A 49 -8.47 24.69 -57.26
C GLY A 49 -7.28 23.89 -56.73
N ASP A 50 -6.32 23.59 -57.60
CA ASP A 50 -4.95 23.21 -57.25
C ASP A 50 -4.02 24.24 -57.92
N PRO A 51 -3.13 24.90 -57.16
CA PRO A 51 -1.72 24.78 -57.53
C PRO A 51 -0.77 24.72 -56.33
N ALA A 52 -0.38 23.49 -55.97
CA ALA A 52 0.97 23.09 -55.54
C ALA A 52 1.88 24.11 -54.82
N GLU A 53 1.77 24.23 -53.48
CA GLU A 53 2.87 24.76 -52.66
C GLU A 53 3.82 23.64 -52.17
N ASN A 54 4.79 23.33 -53.02
CA ASN A 54 6.18 23.04 -52.68
C ASN A 54 6.55 22.39 -51.31
N GLY A 55 6.48 21.06 -51.27
CA GLY A 55 7.73 20.32 -51.05
C GLY A 55 8.35 20.28 -49.64
N ARG A 56 7.56 19.96 -48.61
CA ARG A 56 8.09 19.25 -47.43
C ARG A 56 7.04 18.43 -46.67
N THR A 57 6.77 17.22 -47.16
CA THR A 57 6.07 16.20 -46.37
C THR A 57 6.96 15.78 -45.21
N GLU A 58 6.64 16.23 -43.99
CA GLU A 58 7.40 15.84 -42.79
C GLU A 58 7.27 14.33 -42.58
N ARG A 59 8.42 13.65 -42.48
CA ARG A 59 8.50 12.19 -42.27
C ARG A 59 8.32 11.84 -40.80
N THR A 60 7.18 12.22 -40.25
CA THR A 60 6.86 12.05 -38.82
C THR A 60 6.36 10.64 -38.56
N ILE A 61 7.08 9.91 -37.71
CA ILE A 61 6.65 8.62 -37.18
C ILE A 61 6.02 8.90 -35.81
N THR A 62 4.70 9.04 -35.77
CA THR A 62 3.97 9.32 -34.53
C THR A 62 3.93 8.08 -33.65
N VAL A 63 4.52 8.22 -32.47
CA VAL A 63 4.82 7.13 -31.55
C VAL A 63 3.96 7.25 -30.28
N THR A 64 3.34 6.16 -29.81
CA THR A 64 2.51 6.12 -28.58
C THR A 64 2.55 4.75 -27.89
N GLY A 65 2.79 4.68 -26.59
CA GLY A 65 2.87 3.39 -25.89
C GLY A 65 2.71 3.53 -24.37
N SER A 66 2.15 2.49 -23.76
CA SER A 66 2.03 2.36 -22.30
C SER A 66 3.02 1.33 -21.79
N ALA A 67 3.44 1.48 -20.53
CA ALA A 67 4.25 0.51 -19.81
C ALA A 67 3.70 0.36 -18.39
N ASP A 68 3.00 -0.75 -18.15
CA ASP A 68 2.54 -1.12 -16.81
C ASP A 68 3.69 -1.76 -16.03
N VAL A 69 4.03 -1.19 -14.88
CA VAL A 69 5.12 -1.68 -14.02
C VAL A 69 4.53 -2.23 -12.73
N LEU A 70 4.50 -3.56 -12.61
CA LEU A 70 4.13 -4.25 -11.38
C LEU A 70 5.33 -4.27 -10.42
N VAL A 71 5.24 -3.53 -9.32
CA VAL A 71 6.27 -3.45 -8.27
C VAL A 71 5.76 -4.12 -7.01
N ALA A 72 6.61 -4.87 -6.32
CA ALA A 72 6.29 -5.42 -5.00
C ALA A 72 6.31 -4.30 -3.93
N PRO A 73 5.41 -4.29 -2.93
CA PRO A 73 5.43 -3.29 -1.88
C PRO A 73 6.73 -3.34 -1.03
N ASP A 74 7.20 -2.17 -0.57
CA ASP A 74 8.41 -2.04 0.25
C ASP A 74 8.17 -2.13 1.78
N GLU A 75 6.94 -1.86 2.23
CA GLU A 75 6.52 -2.01 3.62
C GLU A 75 5.02 -2.30 3.75
N VAL A 76 4.63 -2.94 4.86
CA VAL A 76 3.24 -3.26 5.24
C VAL A 76 2.95 -2.65 6.60
N HIS A 77 1.78 -2.03 6.76
CA HIS A 77 1.28 -1.56 8.05
C HIS A 77 0.19 -2.54 8.52
N ILE A 78 0.43 -3.20 9.64
CA ILE A 78 -0.46 -4.20 10.22
C ILE A 78 -1.19 -3.56 11.40
N THR A 79 -2.52 -3.54 11.35
CA THR A 79 -3.33 -3.04 12.47
C THR A 79 -3.79 -4.21 13.32
N VAL A 80 -3.41 -4.20 14.60
CA VAL A 80 -3.82 -5.21 15.58
C VAL A 80 -4.82 -4.58 16.55
N GLY A 81 -6.07 -5.01 16.49
CA GLY A 81 -7.08 -4.74 17.50
C GLY A 81 -7.03 -5.80 18.60
N ILE A 82 -7.06 -5.39 19.86
CA ILE A 82 -7.09 -6.27 21.04
C ILE A 82 -8.35 -5.92 21.81
N GLU A 83 -9.27 -6.88 21.96
CA GLU A 83 -10.52 -6.70 22.70
C GLU A 83 -10.64 -7.73 23.82
N THR A 84 -10.98 -7.25 25.03
CA THR A 84 -11.29 -8.09 26.19
C THR A 84 -12.64 -7.70 26.79
N ARG A 85 -13.30 -8.65 27.46
CA ARG A 85 -14.64 -8.50 28.02
C ARG A 85 -14.70 -9.18 29.39
N ASN A 86 -14.94 -8.41 30.44
CA ASN A 86 -15.05 -8.94 31.82
C ASN A 86 -16.09 -8.11 32.61
N SER A 87 -16.81 -8.74 33.54
CA SER A 87 -17.72 -8.04 34.48
C SER A 87 -17.00 -7.01 35.36
N ASN A 88 -15.69 -7.18 35.60
CA ASN A 88 -14.84 -6.21 36.29
C ASN A 88 -13.95 -5.45 35.29
N PHE A 89 -14.13 -4.14 35.22
CA PHE A 89 -13.34 -3.24 34.36
C PHE A 89 -11.82 -3.39 34.53
N GLN A 90 -11.33 -3.54 35.77
CA GLN A 90 -9.89 -3.63 36.04
C GLN A 90 -9.31 -4.96 35.55
N GLN A 91 -10.09 -6.05 35.60
CA GLN A 91 -9.69 -7.33 35.04
C GLN A 91 -9.64 -7.25 33.51
N ALA A 92 -10.71 -6.75 32.85
CA ALA A 92 -10.70 -6.54 31.40
C ALA A 92 -9.50 -5.70 30.93
N LYS A 93 -9.18 -4.62 31.66
CA LYS A 93 -8.00 -3.78 31.37
C LYS A 93 -6.69 -4.56 31.54
N SER A 94 -6.51 -5.27 32.65
CA SER A 94 -5.29 -6.05 32.92
C SER A 94 -5.08 -7.18 31.91
N GLU A 95 -6.15 -7.85 31.48
CA GLU A 95 -6.13 -8.84 30.40
C GLU A 95 -5.69 -8.20 29.08
N ASN A 96 -6.26 -7.04 28.73
CA ASN A 96 -5.91 -6.30 27.50
C ASN A 96 -4.45 -5.82 27.50
N ASP A 97 -3.96 -5.34 28.64
CA ASP A 97 -2.56 -4.94 28.82
C ASP A 97 -1.61 -6.15 28.73
N SER A 98 -2.00 -7.32 29.25
CA SER A 98 -1.22 -8.56 29.11
C SER A 98 -1.14 -9.05 27.67
N ILE A 99 -2.25 -9.03 26.91
CA ILE A 99 -2.25 -9.41 25.50
C ILE A 99 -1.46 -8.40 24.66
N ALA A 100 -1.58 -7.10 24.95
CA ALA A 100 -0.77 -6.06 24.31
C ALA A 100 0.73 -6.25 24.54
N ALA A 101 1.15 -6.59 25.76
CA ALA A 101 2.55 -6.92 26.06
C ALA A 101 3.03 -8.13 25.24
N LYS A 102 2.23 -9.21 25.15
CA LYS A 102 2.56 -10.39 24.33
C LYS A 102 2.73 -10.04 22.85
N VAL A 103 1.85 -9.23 22.27
CA VAL A 103 1.96 -8.76 20.88
C VAL A 103 3.24 -7.92 20.67
N ILE A 104 3.56 -7.02 21.60
CA ILE A 104 4.79 -6.21 21.56
C ILE A 104 6.05 -7.07 21.74
N ASP A 105 6.00 -8.16 22.50
CA ASP A 105 7.13 -9.09 22.64
C ASP A 105 7.26 -10.05 21.45
N LEU A 106 6.18 -10.36 20.74
CA LEU A 106 6.24 -11.07 19.45
C LEU A 106 6.94 -10.21 18.39
N THR A 107 6.59 -8.94 18.22
CA THR A 107 7.22 -8.08 17.19
C THR A 107 8.74 -7.96 17.37
N LYS A 108 9.23 -7.91 18.62
CA LYS A 108 10.68 -7.97 18.94
C LYS A 108 11.35 -9.24 18.41
N LYS A 109 10.71 -10.42 18.53
CA LYS A 109 11.27 -11.71 18.03
C LYS A 109 11.45 -11.72 16.52
N TYR A 110 10.54 -11.08 15.78
CA TYR A 110 10.62 -10.96 14.32
C TYR A 110 11.64 -9.90 13.85
N GLY A 111 12.29 -9.18 14.77
CA GLY A 111 13.29 -8.15 14.49
C GLY A 111 12.70 -6.75 14.26
N ILE A 112 11.44 -6.53 14.62
CA ILE A 112 10.78 -5.23 14.44
C ILE A 112 11.22 -4.28 15.57
N GLU A 113 11.91 -3.20 15.19
CA GLU A 113 12.34 -2.15 16.11
C GLU A 113 11.13 -1.46 16.77
N GLN A 114 11.25 -1.07 18.05
CA GLN A 114 10.15 -0.43 18.79
C GLN A 114 9.65 0.88 18.14
N LYS A 115 10.50 1.59 17.37
CA LYS A 115 10.10 2.77 16.56
C LYS A 115 9.09 2.46 15.45
N HIS A 116 8.90 1.18 15.14
CA HIS A 116 7.97 0.66 14.14
C HIS A 116 6.72 0.01 14.78
N VAL A 117 6.55 0.12 16.11
CA VAL A 117 5.38 -0.36 16.86
C VAL A 117 4.78 0.81 17.62
N GLN A 118 3.55 1.21 17.27
CA GLN A 118 2.85 2.33 17.92
C GLN A 118 1.51 1.86 18.49
N SER A 119 1.17 2.29 19.70
CA SER A 119 -0.20 2.12 20.23
C SER A 119 -1.01 3.35 19.83
N ASP A 120 -2.13 3.14 19.14
CA ASP A 120 -2.98 4.21 18.58
C ASP A 120 -3.87 4.81 19.68
N TYR A 121 -4.87 4.05 20.15
CA TYR A 121 -5.69 4.41 21.30
C TYR A 121 -6.17 3.21 22.11
N ILE A 122 -6.71 3.49 23.29
CA ILE A 122 -7.52 2.58 24.09
C ILE A 122 -8.95 3.15 24.20
N ARG A 123 -9.96 2.29 23.99
CA ARG A 123 -11.38 2.63 24.04
C ARG A 123 -12.09 1.68 25.00
N THR A 124 -12.80 2.23 25.98
CA THR A 124 -13.41 1.46 27.07
C THR A 124 -14.86 1.84 27.26
N TYR A 125 -15.77 0.88 27.35
CA TYR A 125 -17.20 1.14 27.51
C TYR A 125 -17.91 -0.01 28.24
N PRO A 126 -18.91 0.28 29.09
CA PRO A 126 -19.83 -0.73 29.59
C PRO A 126 -20.73 -1.23 28.46
N SER A 127 -20.98 -2.54 28.44
CA SER A 127 -22.05 -3.18 27.67
C SER A 127 -23.24 -3.41 28.59
N TYR A 128 -24.42 -2.96 28.17
CA TYR A 128 -25.66 -3.10 28.92
C TYR A 128 -26.51 -4.23 28.35
N GLN A 129 -27.06 -5.06 29.24
CA GLN A 129 -28.10 -6.03 28.91
C GLN A 129 -29.45 -5.52 29.42
N TYR A 130 -30.46 -5.59 28.55
CA TYR A 130 -31.82 -5.15 28.85
C TYR A 130 -32.69 -6.34 29.27
N GLU A 131 -33.15 -6.33 30.52
CA GLU A 131 -34.05 -7.36 31.06
C GLU A 131 -35.50 -6.99 30.76
N ARG A 132 -36.02 -7.44 29.61
CA ARG A 132 -37.40 -7.15 29.17
C ARG A 132 -38.47 -7.42 30.23
N TYR A 133 -38.30 -8.43 31.09
CA TYR A 133 -39.26 -8.76 32.15
C TYR A 133 -39.28 -7.75 33.31
N ASN A 134 -38.15 -7.08 33.58
CA ASN A 134 -37.97 -6.13 34.67
C ASN A 134 -37.86 -4.67 34.18
N GLU A 135 -38.08 -4.43 32.88
CA GLU A 135 -37.89 -3.17 32.13
C GLU A 135 -36.56 -2.42 32.40
N THR A 136 -35.54 -3.10 32.92
CA THR A 136 -34.31 -2.49 33.43
C THR A 136 -33.07 -2.83 32.60
N SER A 137 -32.17 -1.86 32.46
CA SER A 137 -30.85 -2.02 31.87
C SER A 137 -29.80 -2.20 32.97
N LYS A 138 -29.02 -3.28 32.92
CA LYS A 138 -27.89 -3.54 33.84
C LYS A 138 -26.59 -3.65 33.04
N ILE A 139 -25.46 -3.29 33.64
CA ILE A 139 -24.15 -3.54 33.04
C ILE A 139 -23.90 -5.05 33.08
N ALA A 140 -23.69 -5.66 31.92
CA ALA A 140 -23.37 -7.09 31.81
C ALA A 140 -21.86 -7.34 31.89
N TYR A 141 -21.07 -6.50 31.19
CA TYR A 141 -19.61 -6.54 31.19
C TYR A 141 -19.03 -5.22 30.70
N TYR A 142 -17.77 -4.96 31.02
CA TYR A 142 -16.99 -3.90 30.41
C TYR A 142 -16.21 -4.44 29.22
N VAL A 143 -16.17 -3.68 28.13
CA VAL A 143 -15.35 -3.95 26.95
C VAL A 143 -14.13 -3.02 26.98
N VAL A 144 -12.94 -3.58 26.81
CA VAL A 144 -11.70 -2.82 26.64
C VAL A 144 -11.11 -3.17 25.28
N GLN A 145 -11.10 -2.18 24.39
CA GLN A 145 -10.48 -2.23 23.06
C GLN A 145 -9.17 -1.44 23.09
N LYS A 146 -8.09 -1.97 22.49
CA LYS A 146 -6.84 -1.25 22.24
C LYS A 146 -6.39 -1.54 20.81
N ARG A 147 -5.76 -0.59 20.15
CA ARG A 147 -5.13 -0.80 18.84
C ARG A 147 -3.62 -0.58 18.88
N ILE A 148 -2.89 -1.47 18.24
CA ILE A 148 -1.45 -1.38 17.97
C ILE A 148 -1.24 -1.40 16.46
N VAL A 149 -0.46 -0.47 15.92
CA VAL A 149 -0.04 -0.43 14.52
C VAL A 149 1.43 -0.87 14.44
N ILE A 150 1.72 -1.83 13.56
CA ILE A 150 3.04 -2.43 13.38
C ILE A 150 3.49 -2.20 11.94
N LYS A 151 4.62 -1.52 11.74
CA LYS A 151 5.25 -1.32 10.43
C LYS A 151 6.28 -2.43 10.17
N LEU A 152 5.99 -3.29 9.21
CA LEU A 152 6.84 -4.40 8.77
C LEU A 152 7.49 -4.07 7.43
N LYS A 153 8.83 -4.17 7.35
CA LYS A 153 9.59 -4.02 6.09
C LYS A 153 9.86 -5.36 5.41
N GLU A 154 10.12 -6.40 6.19
CA GLU A 154 10.35 -7.75 5.67
C GLU A 154 9.02 -8.47 5.44
N ILE A 155 8.41 -8.26 4.28
CA ILE A 155 7.09 -8.82 3.93
C ILE A 155 7.09 -10.36 3.95
N SER A 156 8.24 -11.01 3.74
CA SER A 156 8.43 -12.46 3.92
C SER A 156 8.08 -12.98 5.31
N LYS A 157 8.13 -12.13 6.36
CA LYS A 157 7.73 -12.47 7.74
C LYS A 157 6.25 -12.24 8.03
N PHE A 158 5.49 -11.65 7.10
CA PHE A 158 4.09 -11.22 7.32
C PHE A 158 3.19 -12.38 7.75
N GLU A 159 3.17 -13.48 6.99
CA GLU A 159 2.31 -14.65 7.25
C GLU A 159 2.60 -15.31 8.62
N GLN A 160 3.87 -15.37 9.01
CA GLN A 160 4.28 -15.95 10.31
C GLN A 160 3.87 -15.03 11.47
N LEU A 161 4.14 -13.74 11.35
CA LEU A 161 3.74 -12.73 12.33
C LEU A 161 2.21 -12.64 12.48
N LEU A 162 1.48 -12.74 11.37
CA LEU A 162 0.01 -12.81 11.30
C LEU A 162 -0.52 -14.00 12.11
N SER A 163 0.02 -15.20 11.86
CA SER A 163 -0.35 -16.42 12.57
C SER A 163 -0.06 -16.33 14.08
N ASP A 164 1.15 -15.89 14.45
CA ASP A 164 1.57 -15.72 15.85
C ASP A 164 0.72 -14.69 16.61
N ILE A 165 0.36 -13.56 15.98
CA ILE A 165 -0.52 -12.55 16.58
C ILE A 165 -1.91 -13.13 16.85
N THR A 166 -2.53 -13.79 15.86
CA THR A 166 -3.84 -14.44 16.04
C THR A 166 -3.78 -15.55 17.10
N GLY A 167 -2.66 -16.28 17.18
CA GLY A 167 -2.38 -17.28 18.21
C GLY A 167 -2.35 -16.75 19.66
N THR A 168 -2.30 -15.44 19.88
CA THR A 168 -2.36 -14.86 21.24
C THR A 168 -3.73 -14.96 21.92
N GLY A 169 -4.78 -15.35 21.20
CA GLY A 169 -6.11 -15.68 21.75
C GLY A 169 -7.00 -14.48 22.10
N GLY A 170 -6.58 -13.25 21.81
CA GLY A 170 -7.38 -12.03 22.01
C GLY A 170 -6.99 -10.85 21.13
N ALA A 171 -6.13 -11.09 20.12
CA ALA A 171 -5.76 -10.12 19.10
C ALA A 171 -6.38 -10.50 17.75
N MET A 172 -6.99 -9.52 17.10
CA MET A 172 -7.55 -9.57 15.75
C MET A 172 -6.82 -8.57 14.85
N ILE A 173 -6.74 -8.86 13.56
CA ILE A 173 -6.18 -7.94 12.56
C ILE A 173 -7.34 -7.07 12.02
N GLN A 174 -7.06 -5.80 11.71
CA GLN A 174 -8.00 -4.84 11.11
C GLN A 174 -7.48 -4.30 9.78
#